data_AF-A0A960KDV5-F1
#
_entry.id   AF-A0A960KDV5-F1
#
_cell.length_a   1.000
_cell.length_b   1.000
_cell.length_c   1.000
_cell.angle_alpha   90.00
_cell.angle_beta   90.00
_cell.angle_gamma   90.00
#
_symmetry.space_group_name_H-M   'P 1'
#
loop_
_entity.id
_entity.type
_entity.pdbx_description
1 polymer ?
#
loop_
_entity_poly.entity_id
_entity_poly.type
_entity_poly.pdbx_seq_one_letter_code
_entity_poly.pdbx_strand_id
1 'polypeptide(L)'
;SRDFWTWRLGGAWGEVRSSGLAHLESRVGPQEAAWPLGTASFPELIATRHRLGDQSVWVTATTGLSAQRMAGVEQYVDDPVRAGRIELAIARAVPDQAGAELLSSLATIPFGRCTWLGEGHTIGGAAGNYPAFGPDKAAV
;
A
#
# COMPACT_ATOMS: atom_id res chain seq x y z
N SER A 1 -19.85 6.24 -3.78
CA SER A 1 -21.29 6.38 -3.43
C SER A 1 -21.42 6.65 -1.94
N ARG A 2 -22.57 7.20 -1.49
CA ARG A 2 -22.86 7.44 -0.06
C ARG A 2 -22.85 6.13 0.74
N ASP A 3 -23.38 5.05 0.18
CA ASP A 3 -23.47 3.74 0.85
C ASP A 3 -22.10 3.15 1.19
N PHE A 4 -21.11 3.30 0.29
CA PHE A 4 -19.74 2.90 0.57
C PHE A 4 -19.18 3.63 1.80
N TRP A 5 -19.44 4.94 1.92
CA TRP A 5 -18.97 5.72 3.06
C TRP A 5 -19.73 5.40 4.35
N THR A 6 -21.03 5.11 4.27
CA THR A 6 -21.85 4.68 5.41
C THR A 6 -21.39 3.32 5.94
N TRP A 7 -21.21 2.33 5.06
CA TRP A 7 -20.63 1.03 5.42
C TRP A 7 -19.24 1.19 6.05
N ARG A 8 -18.38 2.02 5.44
CA ARG A 8 -17.03 2.30 5.95
C ARG A 8 -17.03 2.85 7.38
N LEU A 9 -17.87 3.83 7.66
CA LEU A 9 -17.98 4.45 8.99
C LEU A 9 -18.65 3.52 10.01
N GLY A 10 -19.35 2.47 9.56
CA GLY A 10 -20.05 1.49 10.39
C GLY A 10 -19.20 0.32 10.92
N GLY A 11 -17.87 0.45 10.98
CA GLY A 11 -16.99 -0.59 11.54
C GLY A 11 -16.46 -1.61 10.53
N ALA A 12 -16.65 -1.40 9.23
CA ALA A 12 -16.16 -2.25 8.14
C ALA A 12 -14.63 -2.46 8.12
N TRP A 13 -13.85 -1.64 8.84
CA TRP A 13 -12.40 -1.70 8.80
C TRP A 13 -11.84 -3.06 9.25
N GLY A 14 -12.43 -3.67 10.28
CA GLY A 14 -12.02 -5.00 10.73
C GLY A 14 -12.19 -6.06 9.64
N GLU A 15 -13.27 -5.97 8.87
CA GLU A 15 -13.57 -6.87 7.75
C GLU A 15 -12.65 -6.62 6.54
N VAL A 16 -12.39 -5.36 6.20
CA VAL A 16 -11.44 -5.01 5.12
C VAL A 16 -10.04 -5.54 5.46
N ARG A 17 -9.59 -5.35 6.69
CA ARG A 17 -8.29 -5.84 7.14
C ARG A 17 -8.21 -7.36 7.10
N SER A 18 -9.21 -8.05 7.64
CA SER A 18 -9.20 -9.52 7.70
C SER A 18 -9.31 -10.15 6.31
N SER A 19 -10.18 -9.63 5.44
CA SER A 19 -10.34 -10.12 4.07
C SER A 19 -9.11 -9.84 3.20
N GLY A 20 -8.52 -8.64 3.30
CA GLY A 20 -7.30 -8.28 2.60
C GLY A 20 -6.11 -9.16 3.02
N LEU A 21 -5.95 -9.37 4.33
CA LEU A 21 -4.91 -10.25 4.85
C LEU A 21 -5.13 -11.71 4.40
N ALA A 22 -6.35 -12.24 4.54
CA ALA A 22 -6.66 -13.60 4.11
C ALA A 22 -6.41 -13.79 2.61
N HIS A 23 -6.76 -12.79 1.79
CA HIS A 23 -6.45 -12.82 0.37
C HIS A 23 -4.94 -12.85 0.12
N LEU A 24 -4.16 -11.96 0.74
CA LEU A 24 -2.70 -11.98 0.62
C LEU A 24 -2.12 -13.34 1.04
N GLU A 25 -2.51 -13.85 2.21
CA GLU A 25 -2.00 -15.13 2.70
C GLU A 25 -2.31 -16.30 1.76
N SER A 26 -3.48 -16.28 1.10
CA SER A 26 -3.83 -17.28 0.08
C SER A 26 -2.99 -17.21 -1.20
N ARG A 27 -2.34 -16.07 -1.48
CA ARG A 27 -1.59 -15.82 -2.72
C ARG A 27 -0.09 -15.89 -2.54
N VAL A 28 0.42 -15.41 -1.41
CA VAL A 28 1.87 -15.32 -1.15
C VAL A 28 2.34 -16.27 -0.06
N GLY A 29 1.56 -16.45 1.00
CA GLY A 29 1.95 -17.23 2.17
C GLY A 29 1.63 -16.50 3.49
N PRO A 30 1.82 -17.15 4.64
CA PRO A 30 1.46 -16.58 5.94
C PRO A 30 2.21 -15.27 6.24
N GLN A 31 1.58 -14.40 7.02
CA GLN A 31 2.21 -13.17 7.49
C GLN A 31 3.40 -13.48 8.42
N GLU A 32 4.56 -12.91 8.14
CA GLU A 32 5.76 -13.00 9.00
C GLU A 32 5.95 -11.76 9.88
N ALA A 33 5.55 -10.59 9.39
CA ALA A 33 5.70 -9.32 10.11
C ALA A 33 4.66 -8.28 9.66
N ALA A 34 4.38 -7.30 10.53
CA ALA A 34 3.48 -6.19 10.22
C ALA A 34 3.97 -4.89 10.87
N TRP A 35 3.75 -3.77 10.18
CA TRP A 35 4.07 -2.43 10.67
C TRP A 35 2.95 -1.45 10.36
N PRO A 36 2.57 -0.56 11.29
CA PRO A 36 1.70 0.55 10.96
C PRO A 36 2.44 1.51 10.01
N LEU A 37 1.71 2.03 9.03
CA LEU A 37 2.18 3.05 8.10
C LEU A 37 1.52 4.39 8.44
N GLY A 38 2.34 5.41 8.69
CA GLY A 38 1.86 6.73 9.10
C GLY A 38 1.29 6.77 10.52
N THR A 39 0.58 7.86 10.84
CA THR A 39 0.03 8.14 12.18
C THR A 39 -1.49 8.14 12.22
N ALA A 40 -2.16 7.96 11.08
CA ALA A 40 -3.60 8.00 11.00
C ALA A 40 -4.22 6.78 11.68
N SER A 41 -5.10 7.03 12.66
CA SER A 41 -5.79 5.97 13.40
C SER A 41 -6.99 5.38 12.63
N PHE A 42 -7.49 6.07 11.60
CA PHE A 42 -8.58 5.57 10.77
C PHE A 42 -8.59 6.17 9.34
N PRO A 43 -8.61 5.32 8.28
CA PRO A 43 -8.35 3.90 8.34
C PRO A 43 -6.87 3.74 8.69
N GLU A 44 -6.59 2.80 9.59
CA GLU A 44 -5.21 2.41 9.87
C GLU A 44 -4.61 1.91 8.55
N LEU A 45 -3.37 2.32 8.25
CA LEU A 45 -2.66 1.76 7.12
C LEU A 45 -1.60 0.80 7.69
N ILE A 46 -1.56 -0.43 7.19
CA ILE A 46 -0.61 -1.44 7.67
C ILE A 46 0.16 -2.00 6.49
N ALA A 47 1.46 -2.21 6.64
CA ALA A 47 2.25 -3.05 5.76
C ALA A 47 2.42 -4.43 6.39
N THR A 48 2.10 -5.49 5.66
CA THR A 48 2.37 -6.88 6.06
C THR A 48 3.42 -7.48 5.14
N ARG A 49 4.36 -8.25 5.70
CA ARG A 49 5.38 -8.98 4.94
C ARG A 49 5.10 -10.48 4.99
N HIS A 50 5.24 -11.10 3.83
CA HIS A 50 5.00 -12.51 3.58
C HIS A 50 6.17 -13.07 2.78
N ARG A 51 6.55 -14.33 3.02
CA ARG A 51 7.49 -15.04 2.15
C ARG A 51 6.72 -15.69 1.01
N LEU A 52 7.20 -15.54 -0.22
CA LEU A 52 6.55 -16.07 -1.41
C LEU A 52 6.83 -17.57 -1.57
N GLY A 53 5.96 -18.41 -1.00
CA GLY A 53 6.17 -19.86 -0.94
C GLY A 53 7.55 -20.20 -0.34
N ASP A 54 8.28 -21.11 -0.98
CA ASP A 54 9.63 -21.49 -0.55
C ASP A 54 10.74 -20.59 -1.13
N GLN A 55 10.39 -19.58 -1.93
CA GLN A 55 11.36 -18.72 -2.60
C GLN A 55 12.10 -17.81 -1.61
N SER A 56 13.29 -17.34 -2.00
CA SER A 56 14.05 -16.28 -1.31
C SER A 56 13.53 -14.90 -1.69
N VAL A 57 12.21 -14.72 -1.71
CA VAL A 57 11.52 -13.48 -2.05
C VAL A 57 10.47 -13.20 -0.99
N TRP A 58 10.47 -11.97 -0.49
CA TRP A 58 9.50 -11.45 0.47
C TRP A 58 8.69 -10.35 -0.17
N VAL A 59 7.38 -10.48 -0.07
CA VAL A 59 6.42 -9.48 -0.53
C VAL A 59 5.96 -8.68 0.69
N THR A 60 6.18 -7.38 0.67
CA THR A 60 5.54 -6.44 1.59
C THR A 60 4.38 -5.77 0.85
N ALA A 61 3.18 -5.78 1.43
CA ALA A 61 1.98 -5.18 0.83
C ALA A 61 1.23 -4.30 1.83
N THR A 62 0.60 -3.23 1.34
CA THR A 62 -0.29 -2.40 2.15
C THR A 62 -1.67 -3.03 2.29
N THR A 63 -2.30 -2.77 3.43
CA THR A 63 -3.74 -2.96 3.65
C THR A 63 -4.29 -1.65 4.19
N GLY A 64 -5.29 -1.10 3.50
CA GLY A 64 -6.01 0.10 3.92
C GLY A 64 -5.82 1.30 3.02
N LEU A 65 -4.89 1.25 2.07
CA LEU A 65 -4.68 2.33 1.13
C LEU A 65 -5.91 2.49 0.23
N SER A 66 -6.50 1.35 -0.16
CA SER A 66 -7.72 1.29 -0.95
C SER A 66 -8.95 1.85 -0.24
N ALA A 67 -8.91 1.91 1.09
CA ALA A 67 -9.97 2.45 1.92
C ALA A 67 -9.86 3.97 2.06
N GLN A 68 -8.70 4.59 1.83
CA GLN A 68 -8.50 6.03 1.92
C GLN A 68 -9.29 6.78 0.83
N ARG A 69 -9.60 8.06 1.10
CA ARG A 69 -10.28 8.92 0.11
C ARG A 69 -9.30 9.33 -0.98
N MET A 70 -9.67 9.14 -2.26
CA MET A 70 -8.85 9.56 -3.41
C MET A 70 -9.57 10.66 -4.18
N ALA A 71 -9.66 11.85 -3.61
CA ALA A 71 -10.45 12.95 -4.18
C ALA A 71 -10.05 13.29 -5.63
N GLY A 72 -8.75 13.21 -5.97
CA GLY A 72 -8.28 13.40 -7.34
C GLY A 72 -8.86 12.39 -8.32
N VAL A 73 -8.86 11.10 -7.97
CA VAL A 73 -9.47 10.05 -8.79
C VAL A 73 -10.99 10.26 -8.89
N GLU A 74 -11.63 10.48 -7.74
CA GLU A 74 -13.09 10.58 -7.64
C GLU A 74 -13.66 11.78 -8.41
N GLN A 75 -12.87 12.85 -8.56
CA GLN A 75 -13.30 14.08 -9.22
C GLN A 75 -12.93 14.14 -10.70
N TYR A 76 -11.80 13.55 -11.10
CA TYR A 76 -11.20 13.82 -12.42
C TYR A 76 -11.05 12.59 -13.33
N VAL A 77 -11.43 11.39 -12.88
CA VAL A 77 -11.37 10.17 -13.71
C VAL A 77 -12.78 9.69 -14.05
N ASP A 78 -13.02 9.44 -15.34
CA ASP A 78 -14.34 9.01 -15.87
C ASP A 78 -14.81 7.67 -15.26
N ASP A 79 -13.88 6.72 -15.07
CA ASP A 79 -14.10 5.45 -14.37
C ASP A 79 -13.21 5.35 -13.12
N PRO A 80 -13.62 5.94 -12.00
CA PRO A 80 -12.81 6.00 -10.78
C PRO A 80 -12.63 4.63 -10.13
N VAL A 81 -13.44 3.62 -10.49
CA VAL A 81 -13.28 2.25 -9.97
C VAL A 81 -12.00 1.60 -10.50
N ARG A 82 -11.57 1.95 -11.71
CA ARG A 82 -10.37 1.39 -12.34
C ARG A 82 -9.08 2.11 -11.97
N ALA A 83 -9.17 3.35 -11.49
CA ALA A 83 -8.01 4.19 -11.18
C ALA A 83 -7.80 4.44 -9.68
N GLY A 84 -8.76 4.07 -8.84
CA GLY A 84 -8.69 4.23 -7.40
C GLY A 84 -8.59 2.89 -6.67
N ARG A 85 -8.66 2.93 -5.34
CA ARG A 85 -8.80 1.74 -4.47
C ARG A 85 -7.64 0.74 -4.61
N ILE A 86 -6.43 1.26 -4.82
CA ILE A 86 -5.22 0.46 -4.96
C ILE A 86 -4.63 0.11 -3.60
N GLU A 87 -3.88 -0.99 -3.56
CA GLU A 87 -2.87 -1.25 -2.54
C GLU A 87 -1.49 -1.25 -3.22
N LEU A 88 -0.44 -0.94 -2.47
CA LEU A 88 0.94 -1.00 -2.95
C LEU A 88 1.62 -2.28 -2.46
N ALA A 89 2.46 -2.87 -3.29
CA ALA A 89 3.28 -4.02 -2.91
C ALA A 89 4.70 -3.90 -3.47
N ILE A 90 5.66 -4.48 -2.77
CA ILE A 90 7.05 -4.60 -3.20
C ILE A 90 7.59 -5.99 -2.88
N ALA A 91 8.29 -6.58 -3.85
CA ALA A 91 9.02 -7.83 -3.69
C ALA A 91 10.51 -7.55 -3.48
N ARG A 92 11.13 -8.20 -2.49
CA ARG A 92 12.55 -8.03 -2.16
C ARG A 92 13.20 -9.36 -1.79
N ALA A 93 14.48 -9.50 -2.08
CA ALA A 93 15.26 -10.70 -1.74
C ALA A 93 15.74 -10.73 -0.27
N VAL A 94 15.47 -9.66 0.50
CA VAL A 94 15.93 -9.51 1.89
C VAL A 94 14.73 -9.28 2.81
N PRO A 95 14.57 -10.06 3.89
CA PRO A 95 13.47 -9.94 4.85
C PRO A 95 13.72 -8.85 5.89
N ASP A 96 13.97 -7.61 5.46
CA ASP A 96 14.13 -6.46 6.35
C ASP A 96 12.90 -5.50 6.31
N GLN A 97 12.95 -4.41 7.07
CA GLN A 97 11.85 -3.44 7.21
C GLN A 97 11.80 -2.39 6.07
N ALA A 98 12.82 -2.30 5.22
CA ALA A 98 12.93 -1.24 4.21
C ALA A 98 11.77 -1.28 3.18
N GLY A 99 11.16 -2.44 2.96
CA GLY A 99 9.93 -2.54 2.15
C GLY A 99 8.79 -1.73 2.75
N ALA A 100 8.53 -1.87 4.05
CA ALA A 100 7.48 -1.13 4.75
C ALA A 100 7.79 0.38 4.82
N GLU A 101 9.06 0.76 5.02
CA GLU A 101 9.49 2.17 5.03
C GLU A 101 9.28 2.86 3.68
N LEU A 102 9.59 2.18 2.57
CA LEU A 102 9.27 2.70 1.25
C LEU A 102 7.77 2.84 1.05
N LEU A 103 6.99 1.80 1.36
CA LEU A 103 5.54 1.85 1.20
C LEU A 103 4.92 2.96 2.05
N SER A 104 5.44 3.20 3.27
CA SER A 104 5.06 4.35 4.10
C SER A 104 5.26 5.69 3.37
N SER A 105 6.42 5.85 2.72
CA SER A 105 6.76 7.07 1.99
C SER A 105 5.88 7.25 0.74
N LEU A 106 5.58 6.16 0.04
CA LEU A 106 4.78 6.17 -1.19
C LEU A 106 3.28 6.27 -0.93
N ALA A 107 2.78 5.76 0.20
CA ALA A 107 1.37 5.71 0.52
C ALA A 107 0.69 7.09 0.51
N THR A 108 1.43 8.17 0.74
CA THR A 108 0.87 9.53 0.73
C THR A 108 0.71 10.13 -0.67
N ILE A 109 1.43 9.59 -1.67
CA ILE A 109 1.51 10.16 -3.03
C ILE A 109 0.16 10.17 -3.74
N PRO A 110 -0.64 9.07 -3.74
CA PRO A 110 -1.93 9.03 -4.42
C PRO A 110 -2.98 10.00 -3.86
N PHE A 111 -2.75 10.58 -2.68
CA PHE A 111 -3.69 11.50 -2.03
C PHE A 111 -3.29 12.97 -2.15
N GLY A 112 -1.98 13.24 -2.24
CA GLY A 112 -1.46 14.62 -2.16
C GLY A 112 -0.74 15.12 -3.41
N ARG A 113 -0.27 14.22 -4.31
CA ARG A 113 0.68 14.60 -5.37
C ARG A 113 0.32 14.13 -6.77
N CYS A 114 -0.56 13.15 -6.93
CA CYS A 114 -1.04 12.73 -8.24
C CYS A 114 -2.56 12.52 -8.25
N THR A 115 -3.17 12.70 -9.42
CA THR A 115 -4.59 12.42 -9.64
C THR A 115 -4.89 10.93 -9.51
N TRP A 116 -3.98 10.07 -9.99
CA TRP A 116 -4.06 8.60 -9.89
C TRP A 116 -2.67 7.96 -10.02
N LEU A 117 -2.55 6.69 -9.60
CA LEU A 117 -1.37 5.85 -9.80
C LEU A 117 -1.82 4.51 -10.37
N GLY A 118 -1.23 4.07 -11.46
CA GLY A 118 -1.48 2.73 -11.99
C GLY A 118 -0.33 2.20 -12.82
N GLU A 119 -0.61 1.17 -13.59
CA GLU A 119 0.40 0.42 -14.32
C GLU A 119 1.21 1.32 -15.27
N GLY A 120 2.53 1.13 -15.29
CA GLY A 120 3.45 1.90 -16.12
C GLY A 120 3.79 3.30 -15.60
N HIS A 121 3.13 3.79 -14.56
CA HIS A 121 3.49 5.07 -13.95
C HIS A 121 4.83 5.01 -13.24
N THR A 122 5.58 6.09 -13.36
CA THR A 122 6.84 6.29 -12.62
C THR A 122 6.64 7.34 -11.54
N ILE A 123 7.30 7.11 -10.40
CA ILE A 123 7.33 8.07 -9.29
C ILE A 123 8.74 8.64 -9.25
N GLY A 124 8.86 9.93 -9.54
CA GLY A 124 10.13 10.64 -9.49
C GLY A 124 10.61 10.87 -8.06
N GLY A 125 11.90 10.68 -7.83
CA GLY A 125 12.57 11.03 -6.58
C GLY A 125 14.09 11.08 -6.78
N ALA A 126 14.77 11.89 -5.98
CA ALA A 126 16.22 11.84 -5.88
C ALA A 126 16.65 10.70 -4.96
N ALA A 127 17.89 10.24 -5.11
CA ALA A 127 18.49 9.29 -4.18
C ALA A 127 18.41 9.83 -2.74
N GLY A 128 17.89 9.04 -1.80
CA GLY A 128 17.60 9.48 -0.43
C GLY A 128 16.20 10.08 -0.19
N ASN A 129 15.40 10.37 -1.23
CA ASN A 129 13.99 10.78 -1.04
C ASN A 129 13.13 9.66 -0.43
N TYR A 130 13.58 8.40 -0.57
CA TYR A 130 12.98 7.23 0.03
C TYR A 130 14.00 6.63 1.00
N PRO A 131 13.84 6.82 2.32
CA PRO A 131 14.85 6.47 3.32
C PRO A 131 15.35 5.02 3.22
N ALA A 132 14.45 4.11 2.85
CA ALA A 132 14.71 2.70 2.58
C ALA A 132 15.74 2.42 1.46
N PHE A 133 15.84 3.34 0.50
CA PHE A 133 16.70 3.30 -0.69
C PHE A 133 17.68 4.46 -0.67
N GLY A 134 18.30 4.72 0.49
CA GLY A 134 19.31 5.77 0.69
C GLY A 134 20.32 5.88 -0.47
N PRO A 135 21.10 6.97 -0.55
CA PRO A 135 21.96 7.26 -1.69
C PRO A 135 22.85 6.08 -2.15
N ASP A 136 23.29 5.25 -1.20
CA ASP A 136 24.13 4.08 -1.43
C ASP A 136 23.39 2.86 -2.02
N LYS A 137 22.04 2.84 -1.98
CA LYS A 137 21.19 1.76 -2.49
C LYS A 137 20.49 2.09 -3.81
N ALA A 138 20.57 3.34 -4.26
CA ALA A 138 19.98 3.81 -5.52
C ALA A 138 20.95 3.72 -6.72
N ALA A 139 22.21 3.35 -6.47
CA ALA A 139 23.32 3.43 -7.42
C ALA A 139 23.90 2.07 -7.85
N VAL A 140 23.13 0.99 -7.75
CA VAL A 140 23.53 -0.34 -8.26
C VAL A 140 22.60 -0.77 -9.39
#